data_AF-A0A1W1V2G4-F1
#
_entry.id   AF-A0A1W1V2G4-F1
#
_cell.length_a   1.000
_cell.length_b   1.000
_cell.length_c   1.000
_cell.angle_alpha   90.00
_cell.angle_beta   90.00
_cell.angle_gamma   90.00
#
_symmetry.space_group_name_H-M   'P 1'
#
loop_
_entity.id
_entity.type
_entity.pdbx_description
1 polymer ?
#
loop_
_entity_poly.entity_id
_entity_poly.type
_entity_poly.pdbx_seq_one_letter_code
_entity_poly.pdbx_strand_id
1 'polypeptide(L)'
;MNFDYFYNREAERFNFLKVPEILVDGEEFKGLSAEAIILYSMLLKRTGMSFKNNWVDKEGRVFIYFTVEEIMRRRNISKPTAIKTLDELDSKKGIGLIERVRLGLGKPNVIYVKDFMSIIAVKENDFQKSKNLTSEVKDFNLRSKENELQEVQNVDSNYIENNKSKYSKREYSFGENGLGTFQNVFLKDEDIGELQIKMAGELDNYIERLSTYLQSTGKTYRDHKATILSWFYKDQGSKKKTNIPTWEEYNKGVHL
;
A
#
# COMPACT_ATOMS: atom_id res chain seq x y z
N MET A 1 -22.17 -25.02 17.72
CA MET A 1 -20.79 -24.56 18.02
C MET A 1 -20.77 -24.09 19.47
N ASN A 2 -19.77 -24.50 20.25
CA ASN A 2 -19.57 -24.00 21.60
C ASN A 2 -18.34 -23.08 21.55
N PHE A 3 -18.53 -21.80 21.85
CA PHE A 3 -17.46 -20.81 21.87
C PHE A 3 -16.87 -20.74 23.27
N ASP A 4 -15.56 -20.62 23.37
CA ASP A 4 -14.81 -20.53 24.63
C ASP A 4 -14.29 -19.09 24.84
N TYR A 5 -13.85 -18.77 26.06
CA TYR A 5 -13.37 -17.44 26.42
C TYR A 5 -11.96 -17.15 25.86
N PHE A 6 -11.56 -15.87 25.90
CA PHE A 6 -10.30 -15.40 25.35
C PHE A 6 -9.13 -15.65 26.32
N TYR A 7 -8.27 -16.65 26.05
CA TYR A 7 -7.13 -17.01 26.93
C TYR A 7 -5.74 -16.67 26.37
N ASN A 8 -5.55 -15.45 25.85
CA ASN A 8 -4.25 -14.95 25.38
C ASN A 8 -3.33 -15.92 24.56
N ARG A 9 -3.84 -16.65 23.55
CA ARG A 9 -3.03 -17.32 22.51
C ARG A 9 -2.53 -16.31 21.48
N GLU A 10 -1.23 -16.06 21.46
CA GLU A 10 -0.65 -14.89 20.78
C GLU A 10 -0.35 -15.13 19.28
N ALA A 11 0.23 -16.27 18.90
CA ALA A 11 0.88 -16.40 17.59
C ALA A 11 -0.06 -16.40 16.35
N GLU A 12 -1.26 -17.00 16.42
CA GLU A 12 -2.19 -17.04 15.27
C GLU A 12 -3.13 -15.82 15.19
N ARG A 13 -3.19 -15.01 16.25
CA ARG A 13 -4.08 -13.83 16.31
C ARG A 13 -3.60 -12.64 15.49
N PHE A 14 -2.33 -12.58 15.12
CA PHE A 14 -1.73 -11.40 14.48
C PHE A 14 -1.82 -11.39 12.94
N ASN A 15 -2.54 -12.34 12.33
CA ASN A 15 -2.70 -12.38 10.88
C ASN A 15 -3.83 -11.44 10.41
N PHE A 16 -3.58 -10.13 10.48
CA PHE A 16 -4.58 -9.14 10.13
C PHE A 16 -4.69 -8.90 8.62
N LEU A 17 -5.87 -8.44 8.24
CA LEU A 17 -6.11 -7.75 6.99
C LEU A 17 -6.16 -6.26 7.29
N LYS A 18 -5.28 -5.48 6.66
CA LYS A 18 -5.25 -4.02 6.85
C LYS A 18 -6.18 -3.40 5.83
N VAL A 19 -7.17 -2.66 6.31
CA VAL A 19 -8.09 -1.88 5.47
C VAL A 19 -7.80 -0.41 5.73
N PRO A 20 -7.33 0.35 4.72
CA PRO A 20 -7.23 1.79 4.82
C PRO A 20 -8.60 2.43 5.10
N GLU A 21 -8.70 3.27 6.13
CA GLU A 21 -9.96 3.94 6.53
C GLU A 21 -10.56 4.75 5.37
N ILE A 22 -9.73 5.33 4.52
CA ILE A 22 -10.19 6.08 3.35
C ILE A 22 -11.01 5.23 2.37
N LEU A 23 -10.79 3.92 2.30
CA LEU A 23 -11.63 3.04 1.45
C LEU A 23 -13.02 2.82 2.04
N VAL A 24 -13.19 3.09 3.33
CA VAL A 24 -14.46 2.94 4.07
C VAL A 24 -15.23 4.25 4.07
N ASP A 25 -14.54 5.34 4.43
CA ASP A 25 -15.19 6.63 4.71
C ASP A 25 -14.95 7.69 3.62
N GLY A 26 -14.02 7.45 2.69
CA GLY A 26 -13.67 8.40 1.65
C GLY A 26 -14.77 8.53 0.59
N GLU A 27 -15.15 9.76 0.26
CA GLU A 27 -16.17 10.06 -0.76
C GLU A 27 -15.79 9.52 -2.15
N GLU A 28 -14.49 9.41 -2.46
CA GLU A 28 -13.97 8.78 -3.68
C GLU A 28 -14.39 7.31 -3.82
N PHE A 29 -14.50 6.63 -2.69
CA PHE A 29 -14.73 5.19 -2.59
C PHE A 29 -16.17 4.86 -2.22
N LYS A 30 -17.02 5.89 -2.14
CA LYS A 30 -18.44 5.75 -1.86
C LYS A 30 -19.11 4.90 -2.93
N GLY A 31 -19.83 3.88 -2.49
CA GLY A 31 -20.44 2.88 -3.36
C GLY A 31 -19.65 1.58 -3.47
N LEU A 32 -18.43 1.52 -2.94
CA LEU A 32 -17.78 0.24 -2.71
C LEU A 32 -18.54 -0.56 -1.65
N SER A 33 -18.82 -1.82 -1.97
CA SER A 33 -19.31 -2.81 -1.05
C SER A 33 -18.23 -3.19 -0.05
N ALA A 34 -18.64 -3.53 1.18
CA ALA A 34 -17.71 -4.07 2.18
C ALA A 34 -16.95 -5.29 1.65
N GLU A 35 -17.61 -6.11 0.81
CA GLU A 35 -16.98 -7.26 0.16
C GLU A 35 -15.84 -6.85 -0.78
N ALA A 36 -16.00 -5.77 -1.54
CA ALA A 36 -14.98 -5.23 -2.42
C ALA A 36 -13.82 -4.60 -1.65
N ILE A 37 -14.08 -3.89 -0.55
CA ILE A 37 -13.04 -3.34 0.33
C ILE A 37 -12.19 -4.46 0.95
N ILE A 38 -12.83 -5.52 1.45
CA ILE A 38 -12.14 -6.69 1.99
C ILE A 38 -11.37 -7.42 0.88
N LEU A 39 -11.95 -7.59 -0.31
CA LEU A 39 -11.25 -8.20 -1.44
C LEU A 39 -10.00 -7.37 -1.80
N TYR A 40 -10.13 -6.06 -1.96
CA TYR A 40 -9.02 -5.18 -2.31
C TYR A 40 -7.88 -5.24 -1.28
N SER A 41 -8.18 -5.22 0.02
CA SER A 41 -7.16 -5.38 1.06
C SER A 41 -6.46 -6.75 1.00
N MET A 42 -7.16 -7.82 0.59
CA MET A 42 -6.52 -9.12 0.35
C MET A 42 -5.59 -9.08 -0.86
N LEU A 43 -5.98 -8.38 -1.92
CA LEU A 43 -5.14 -8.18 -3.10
C LEU A 43 -3.89 -7.38 -2.76
N LEU A 44 -4.01 -6.28 -1.99
CA LEU A 44 -2.86 -5.51 -1.48
C LEU A 44 -1.88 -6.38 -0.70
N LYS A 45 -2.39 -7.19 0.24
CA LYS A 45 -1.56 -8.14 1.00
C LYS A 45 -0.83 -9.12 0.07
N ARG A 46 -1.50 -9.58 -0.99
CA ARG A 46 -0.91 -10.47 -2.00
C ARG A 46 0.12 -9.76 -2.88
N THR A 47 -0.10 -8.49 -3.23
CA THR A 47 0.87 -7.67 -3.96
C THR A 47 2.19 -7.58 -3.19
N GLY A 48 2.15 -7.39 -1.87
CA GLY A 48 3.35 -7.42 -1.03
C GLY A 48 4.10 -8.76 -1.08
N MET A 49 3.41 -9.89 -1.25
CA MET A 49 4.04 -11.20 -1.45
C MET A 49 4.60 -11.36 -2.86
N SER A 50 3.85 -10.94 -3.88
CA SER A 50 4.31 -10.94 -5.28
C SER A 50 5.59 -10.14 -5.48
N PHE A 51 5.68 -8.96 -4.87
CA PHE A 51 6.86 -8.11 -4.94
C PHE A 51 8.09 -8.82 -4.37
N LYS A 52 7.96 -9.47 -3.20
CA LYS A 52 9.04 -10.27 -2.60
C LYS A 52 9.47 -11.45 -3.48
N ASN A 53 8.55 -11.98 -4.29
CA ASN A 53 8.82 -13.05 -5.25
C ASN A 53 9.28 -12.54 -6.62
N ASN A 54 9.58 -11.24 -6.74
CA ASN A 54 10.00 -10.60 -7.99
C ASN A 54 8.99 -10.77 -9.14
N TRP A 55 7.69 -10.83 -8.83
CA TRP A 55 6.61 -10.81 -9.82
C TRP A 55 6.31 -9.38 -10.25
N VAL A 56 7.23 -8.87 -11.05
CA VAL A 56 7.25 -7.50 -11.56
C VAL A 56 7.36 -7.56 -13.07
N ASP A 57 6.60 -6.71 -13.77
CA ASP A 57 6.67 -6.61 -15.22
C ASP A 57 7.85 -5.75 -15.70
N LYS A 58 7.95 -5.54 -17.01
CA LYS A 58 9.03 -4.76 -17.63
C LYS A 58 9.01 -3.27 -17.26
N GLU A 59 7.86 -2.76 -16.80
CA GLU A 59 7.65 -1.37 -16.42
C GLU A 59 7.82 -1.18 -14.90
N GLY A 60 8.22 -2.22 -14.17
CA GLY A 60 8.38 -2.16 -12.72
C GLY A 60 7.07 -2.32 -11.94
N ARG A 61 5.97 -2.73 -12.60
CA ARG A 61 4.66 -2.91 -11.94
C ARG A 61 4.55 -4.30 -11.36
N VAL A 62 4.17 -4.38 -10.08
CA VAL A 62 3.90 -5.65 -9.40
C VAL A 62 2.59 -6.22 -9.89
N PHE A 63 2.59 -7.52 -10.15
CA PHE A 63 1.39 -8.22 -10.56
C PHE A 63 1.10 -9.45 -9.69
N ILE A 64 -0.18 -9.83 -9.62
CA ILE A 64 -0.64 -10.99 -8.87
C ILE A 64 -1.44 -11.93 -9.77
N TYR A 65 -1.34 -13.22 -9.51
CA TYR A 65 -2.33 -14.20 -9.97
C TYR A 65 -3.37 -14.39 -8.87
N PHE A 66 -4.64 -14.09 -9.12
CA PHE A 66 -5.71 -14.34 -8.14
C PHE A 66 -6.97 -14.79 -8.88
N THR A 67 -7.32 -16.07 -8.73
CA THR A 67 -8.41 -16.67 -9.49
C THR A 67 -9.76 -16.44 -8.81
N VAL A 68 -10.84 -16.53 -9.58
CA VAL A 68 -12.21 -16.44 -9.07
C VAL A 68 -12.46 -17.57 -8.06
N GLU A 69 -11.94 -18.75 -8.34
CA GLU A 69 -12.03 -19.93 -7.47
C GLU A 69 -11.33 -19.70 -6.13
N GLU A 70 -10.18 -19.01 -6.13
CA GLU A 70 -9.49 -18.66 -4.89
C GLU A 70 -10.28 -17.64 -4.06
N ILE A 71 -10.91 -16.66 -4.70
CA ILE A 71 -11.82 -15.69 -4.04
C ILE A 71 -12.99 -16.43 -3.40
N MET A 72 -13.67 -17.28 -4.17
CA MET A 72 -14.80 -18.06 -3.68
C MET A 72 -14.42 -18.88 -2.45
N ARG A 73 -13.29 -19.59 -2.49
CA ARG A 73 -12.81 -20.40 -1.37
C ARG A 73 -12.46 -19.56 -0.13
N ARG A 74 -11.77 -18.43 -0.32
CA ARG A 74 -11.29 -17.62 0.82
C ARG A 74 -12.40 -16.77 1.45
N ARG A 75 -13.39 -16.35 0.67
CA ARG A 75 -14.51 -15.54 1.15
C ARG A 75 -15.78 -16.35 1.42
N ASN A 76 -15.81 -17.61 1.01
CA ASN A 76 -16.99 -18.46 1.06
C ASN A 76 -18.20 -17.84 0.34
N ILE A 77 -17.97 -17.36 -0.89
CA ILE A 77 -18.99 -16.70 -1.72
C ILE A 77 -19.21 -17.43 -3.04
N SER A 78 -20.37 -17.21 -3.64
CA SER A 78 -20.73 -17.77 -4.94
C SER A 78 -19.85 -17.20 -6.06
N LYS A 79 -19.72 -17.96 -7.16
CA LYS A 79 -18.99 -17.51 -8.36
C LYS A 79 -19.53 -16.18 -8.91
N PRO A 80 -20.86 -15.99 -9.07
CA PRO A 80 -21.41 -14.70 -9.48
C PRO A 80 -21.02 -13.55 -8.55
N THR A 81 -21.06 -13.78 -7.23
CA THR A 81 -20.66 -12.77 -6.24
C THR A 81 -19.19 -12.40 -6.39
N ALA A 82 -18.29 -13.40 -6.47
CA ALA A 82 -16.86 -13.15 -6.65
C ALA A 82 -16.55 -12.36 -7.92
N ILE A 83 -17.24 -12.67 -9.02
CA ILE A 83 -17.10 -11.93 -10.28
C ILE A 83 -17.62 -10.49 -10.12
N LYS A 84 -18.79 -10.31 -9.50
CA LYS A 84 -19.37 -8.98 -9.24
C LYS A 84 -18.43 -8.12 -8.40
N THR A 85 -17.88 -8.66 -7.32
CA THR A 85 -16.94 -7.95 -6.44
C THR A 85 -15.65 -7.59 -7.20
N LEU A 86 -15.13 -8.48 -8.04
CA LEU A 86 -13.98 -8.15 -8.91
C LEU A 86 -14.33 -7.05 -9.92
N ASP A 87 -15.51 -7.13 -10.53
CA ASP A 87 -15.97 -6.16 -11.53
C ASP A 87 -16.16 -4.76 -10.92
N GLU A 88 -16.57 -4.67 -9.66
CA GLU A 88 -16.69 -3.43 -8.89
C GLU A 88 -15.34 -2.73 -8.67
N LEU A 89 -14.26 -3.51 -8.52
CA LEU A 89 -12.90 -2.99 -8.37
C LEU A 89 -12.22 -2.71 -9.72
N ASP A 90 -12.66 -3.38 -10.80
CA ASP A 90 -11.99 -3.40 -12.10
C ASP A 90 -12.11 -2.08 -12.86
N SER A 91 -11.06 -1.71 -13.58
CA SER A 91 -10.99 -0.48 -14.38
C SER A 91 -11.98 -0.37 -15.52
N LYS A 92 -12.56 -1.48 -15.99
CA LYS A 92 -13.52 -1.45 -17.11
C LYS A 92 -14.97 -1.29 -16.67
N LYS A 93 -15.30 -1.78 -15.47
CA LYS A 93 -16.70 -1.88 -15.00
C LYS A 93 -16.97 -1.11 -13.72
N GLY A 94 -15.94 -0.84 -12.93
CA GLY A 94 -16.06 -0.25 -11.61
C GLY A 94 -15.07 0.89 -11.41
N ILE A 95 -14.62 1.04 -10.17
CA ILE A 95 -13.86 2.22 -9.74
C ILE A 95 -12.41 2.27 -10.26
N GLY A 96 -11.86 1.13 -10.70
CA GLY A 96 -10.51 1.06 -11.25
C GLY A 96 -9.38 0.92 -10.23
N LEU A 97 -9.68 0.40 -9.04
CA LEU A 97 -8.66 -0.01 -8.06
C LEU A 97 -7.83 -1.21 -8.51
N ILE A 98 -8.33 -1.99 -9.47
CA ILE A 98 -7.57 -3.08 -10.10
C ILE A 98 -7.69 -3.05 -11.61
N GLU A 99 -6.74 -3.69 -12.27
CA GLU A 99 -6.77 -3.94 -13.71
C GLU A 99 -6.46 -5.39 -14.00
N ARG A 100 -7.40 -6.08 -14.67
CA ARG A 100 -7.26 -7.50 -15.02
C ARG A 100 -6.85 -7.67 -16.48
N VAL A 101 -5.75 -8.37 -16.70
CA VAL A 101 -5.19 -8.67 -18.04
C VAL A 101 -5.27 -10.17 -18.32
N ARG A 102 -5.89 -10.53 -19.45
CA ARG A 102 -5.96 -11.93 -19.93
C ARG A 102 -4.70 -12.26 -20.73
N LEU A 103 -3.97 -13.30 -20.33
CA LEU A 103 -2.73 -13.73 -20.99
C LEU A 103 -2.92 -14.80 -22.09
N GLY A 104 -4.16 -15.19 -22.39
CA GLY A 104 -4.49 -16.20 -23.40
C GLY A 104 -4.89 -17.57 -22.81
N LEU A 105 -5.04 -18.57 -23.68
CA LEU A 105 -5.51 -19.92 -23.33
C LEU A 105 -4.56 -20.62 -22.35
N GLY A 106 -5.11 -21.15 -21.26
CA GLY A 106 -4.38 -21.94 -20.26
C GLY A 106 -3.54 -21.13 -19.25
N LYS A 107 -3.39 -19.81 -19.43
CA LYS A 107 -2.66 -18.96 -18.49
C LYS A 107 -3.62 -18.25 -17.53
N PRO A 108 -3.34 -18.21 -16.22
CA PRO A 108 -4.15 -17.46 -15.27
C PRO A 108 -4.12 -15.96 -15.60
N ASN A 109 -5.25 -15.30 -15.38
CA ASN A 109 -5.32 -13.84 -15.54
C ASN A 109 -4.38 -13.16 -14.56
N VAL A 110 -3.74 -12.10 -15.04
CA VAL A 110 -2.91 -11.22 -14.23
C VAL A 110 -3.77 -10.09 -13.69
N ILE A 111 -3.57 -9.71 -12.43
CA ILE A 111 -4.19 -8.56 -11.82
C ILE A 111 -3.10 -7.57 -11.39
N TYR A 112 -3.23 -6.33 -11.83
CA TYR A 112 -2.49 -5.20 -11.30
C TYR A 112 -3.35 -4.49 -10.27
N VAL A 113 -2.82 -4.29 -9.07
CA VAL A 113 -3.49 -3.59 -7.98
C VAL A 113 -2.98 -2.16 -7.97
N LYS A 114 -3.87 -1.18 -8.13
CA LYS A 114 -3.51 0.24 -8.18
C LYS A 114 -3.48 0.85 -6.79
N ASP A 115 -2.67 1.88 -6.62
CA ASP A 115 -2.60 2.64 -5.37
C ASP A 115 -3.83 3.56 -5.24
N PHE A 116 -4.62 3.33 -4.19
CA PHE A 116 -5.81 4.12 -3.88
C PHE A 116 -5.48 5.61 -3.64
N MET A 117 -4.24 5.97 -3.29
CA MET A 117 -3.84 7.37 -3.12
C MET A 117 -3.68 8.11 -4.45
N SER A 118 -3.58 7.39 -5.57
CA SER A 118 -3.38 8.01 -6.90
C SER A 118 -4.58 8.84 -7.35
N ILE A 119 -5.80 8.50 -6.93
CA ILE A 119 -7.01 9.26 -7.29
C ILE A 119 -7.08 10.63 -6.59
N ILE A 120 -6.56 10.70 -5.37
CA ILE A 120 -6.52 11.93 -4.56
C ILE A 120 -5.56 12.93 -5.20
N ALA A 121 -4.38 12.45 -5.62
CA ALA A 121 -3.39 13.27 -6.29
C ALA A 121 -3.91 13.86 -7.61
N VAL A 122 -4.74 13.14 -8.38
CA VAL A 122 -5.34 13.67 -9.61
C VAL A 122 -6.35 14.78 -9.29
N LYS A 123 -7.22 14.58 -8.29
CA LYS A 123 -8.19 15.63 -7.89
C LYS A 123 -7.49 16.89 -7.39
N GLU A 124 -6.44 16.78 -6.59
CA GLU A 124 -5.67 17.95 -6.13
C GLU A 124 -5.12 18.76 -7.29
N ASN A 125 -4.62 18.10 -8.34
CA ASN A 125 -4.17 18.75 -9.56
C ASN A 125 -5.32 19.41 -10.35
N ASP A 126 -6.48 18.77 -10.46
CA ASP A 126 -7.65 19.33 -11.13
C ASP A 126 -8.23 20.55 -10.39
N PHE A 127 -8.23 20.51 -9.05
CA PHE A 127 -8.63 21.65 -8.20
C PHE A 127 -7.64 22.82 -8.28
N GLN A 128 -6.35 22.56 -8.45
CA GLN A 128 -5.36 23.61 -8.70
C GLN A 128 -5.51 24.21 -10.11
N LYS A 129 -5.86 23.37 -11.11
CA LYS A 129 -6.11 23.81 -12.48
C LYS A 129 -7.39 24.63 -12.61
N SER A 130 -8.44 24.32 -11.85
CA SER A 130 -9.70 25.08 -11.84
C SER A 130 -9.60 26.44 -11.15
N LYS A 131 -8.79 26.58 -10.08
CA LYS A 131 -8.49 27.88 -9.45
C LYS A 131 -7.76 28.84 -10.39
N ASN A 132 -6.94 28.32 -11.30
CA ASN A 132 -6.24 29.13 -12.30
C ASN A 132 -7.15 29.60 -13.45
N LEU A 133 -8.38 29.07 -13.59
CA LEU A 133 -9.35 29.49 -14.61
C LEU A 133 -10.38 30.52 -14.12
N THR A 134 -10.54 30.72 -12.81
CA THR A 134 -11.60 31.59 -12.25
C THR A 134 -11.14 33.01 -11.89
N SER A 135 -9.94 33.43 -12.30
CA SER A 135 -9.44 34.80 -12.05
C SER A 135 -10.01 35.86 -13.01
N GLU A 136 -10.84 35.47 -13.98
CA GLU A 136 -11.40 36.37 -15.01
C GLU A 136 -12.94 36.33 -15.08
N VAL A 137 -13.66 36.41 -13.96
CA VAL A 137 -15.03 36.95 -14.02
C VAL A 137 -15.29 37.80 -12.78
N LYS A 138 -15.18 39.12 -12.95
CA LYS A 138 -15.74 40.10 -12.03
C LYS A 138 -17.25 40.17 -12.21
N ASP A 139 -17.92 40.35 -11.08
CA ASP A 139 -19.27 40.89 -10.86
C ASP A 139 -20.47 40.08 -11.35
N PHE A 140 -21.14 39.42 -10.40
CA PHE A 140 -22.60 39.54 -10.26
C PHE A 140 -23.00 39.52 -8.78
N ASN A 141 -23.53 40.66 -8.31
CA ASN A 141 -24.24 40.80 -7.05
C ASN A 141 -25.56 40.03 -7.08
N LEU A 142 -25.89 39.26 -6.03
CA LEU A 142 -27.27 38.92 -5.65
C LEU A 142 -27.39 38.71 -4.12
N ARG A 143 -27.80 39.81 -3.46
CA ARG A 143 -28.72 39.94 -2.31
C ARG A 143 -29.73 38.74 -2.25
N SER A 144 -30.07 38.06 -1.15
CA SER A 144 -30.60 38.53 0.14
C SER A 144 -30.74 37.36 1.15
N LYS A 145 -30.63 37.71 2.43
CA LYS A 145 -31.26 37.18 3.67
C LYS A 145 -32.23 35.98 3.69
N GLU A 146 -32.10 35.26 4.82
CA GLU A 146 -33.14 34.63 5.67
C GLU A 146 -33.73 33.27 5.23
N ASN A 147 -33.35 32.21 5.94
CA ASN A 147 -34.25 31.50 6.86
C ASN A 147 -33.47 30.54 7.78
N GLU A 148 -33.62 30.77 9.08
CA GLU A 148 -33.27 29.87 10.18
C GLU A 148 -34.07 28.56 10.09
N LEU A 149 -33.50 27.46 10.59
CA LEU A 149 -34.16 26.62 11.60
C LEU A 149 -33.08 25.98 12.51
N GLN A 150 -33.15 26.36 13.78
CA GLN A 150 -32.51 25.79 14.97
C GLN A 150 -33.48 24.74 15.55
N GLU A 151 -33.08 23.48 15.80
CA GLU A 151 -32.80 22.84 17.12
C GLU A 151 -33.04 21.32 16.86
N VAL A 152 -32.35 20.32 17.45
CA VAL A 152 -32.30 19.95 18.86
C VAL A 152 -31.09 19.03 19.15
N GLN A 153 -30.34 19.43 20.18
CA GLN A 153 -29.61 18.74 21.26
C GLN A 153 -29.19 17.25 21.17
N ASN A 154 -27.86 17.06 21.27
CA ASN A 154 -27.09 16.26 22.25
C ASN A 154 -27.63 14.91 22.75
N VAL A 155 -26.91 13.84 22.41
CA VAL A 155 -26.66 12.70 23.32
C VAL A 155 -25.20 12.26 23.20
N ASP A 156 -24.55 12.14 24.35
CA ASP A 156 -23.11 11.95 24.58
C ASP A 156 -22.51 10.73 23.87
N SER A 157 -21.52 10.98 23.01
CA SER A 157 -20.63 9.96 22.49
C SER A 157 -19.38 9.89 23.38
N ASN A 158 -19.19 8.75 24.05
CA ASN A 158 -18.00 8.48 24.85
C ASN A 158 -16.75 8.49 23.94
N TYR A 159 -16.03 9.60 23.98
CA TYR A 159 -14.70 9.77 23.44
C TYR A 159 -13.75 8.72 24.03
N ILE A 160 -13.22 7.84 23.17
CA ILE A 160 -11.83 7.39 23.33
C ILE A 160 -11.03 8.16 22.30
N GLU A 161 -10.44 9.25 22.78
CA GLU A 161 -9.42 10.01 22.08
C GLU A 161 -8.11 9.20 22.06
N ASN A 162 -7.32 9.43 21.01
CA ASN A 162 -5.89 9.09 20.84
C ASN A 162 -5.55 7.83 20.01
N ASN A 163 -5.58 8.00 18.70
CA ASN A 163 -4.32 8.06 17.94
C ASN A 163 -4.54 8.67 16.55
N LYS A 164 -4.32 9.98 16.43
CA LYS A 164 -3.98 10.58 15.13
C LYS A 164 -2.58 10.08 14.75
N SER A 165 -2.46 8.89 14.19
CA SER A 165 -1.29 8.59 13.36
C SER A 165 -1.46 9.44 12.10
N LYS A 166 -0.76 10.57 12.06
CA LYS A 166 -0.54 11.34 10.83
C LYS A 166 0.04 10.37 9.79
N TYR A 167 -0.79 9.77 8.97
CA TYR A 167 -0.39 9.28 7.66
C TYR A 167 -0.18 10.52 6.79
N SER A 168 0.90 11.25 7.10
CA SER A 168 1.50 12.12 6.10
C SER A 168 2.03 11.16 5.04
N LYS A 169 1.41 11.21 3.86
CA LYS A 169 2.13 11.03 2.62
C LYS A 169 3.46 11.76 2.82
N ARG A 170 4.58 11.05 2.94
CA ARG A 170 5.91 11.67 2.88
C ARG A 170 6.08 12.06 1.42
N GLU A 171 5.47 13.18 1.06
CA GLU A 171 5.95 13.97 -0.06
C GLU A 171 7.41 14.25 0.28
N TYR A 172 8.31 13.74 -0.54
CA TYR A 172 9.72 14.10 -0.51
C TYR A 172 9.82 15.56 -0.95
N SER A 173 9.43 16.47 -0.06
CA SER A 173 9.77 17.88 -0.18
C SER A 173 11.22 18.01 0.27
N PHE A 174 12.09 18.31 -0.70
CA PHE A 174 13.50 18.58 -0.46
C PHE A 174 13.61 19.90 0.33
N GLY A 175 13.61 19.78 1.66
CA GLY A 175 13.76 20.91 2.58
C GLY A 175 14.62 20.49 3.75
N GLU A 176 15.93 20.72 3.62
CA GLU A 176 17.03 20.77 4.63
C GLU A 176 17.13 19.72 5.75
N ASN A 177 16.15 18.84 5.92
CA ASN A 177 16.05 17.88 7.00
C ASN A 177 16.43 16.50 6.47
N GLY A 178 17.40 15.84 7.12
CA GLY A 178 17.85 14.51 6.70
C GLY A 178 16.75 13.45 6.84
N LEU A 179 16.99 12.27 6.27
CA LEU A 179 16.10 11.12 6.33
C LEU A 179 16.27 10.33 7.64
N GLY A 180 15.28 9.49 7.94
CA GLY A 180 15.24 8.64 9.13
C GLY A 180 14.67 9.33 10.37
N THR A 181 14.39 8.56 11.43
CA THR A 181 13.80 9.06 12.69
C THR A 181 14.52 10.27 13.27
N PHE A 182 15.86 10.29 13.20
CA PHE A 182 16.70 11.36 13.74
C PHE A 182 17.10 12.41 12.69
N GLN A 183 16.55 12.33 11.48
CA GLN A 183 16.79 13.27 10.38
C GLN A 183 18.28 13.51 10.08
N ASN A 184 19.08 12.46 10.18
CA ASN A 184 20.54 12.52 10.10
C ASN A 184 21.12 11.69 8.93
N VAL A 185 20.27 11.16 8.04
CA VAL A 185 20.68 10.43 6.84
C VAL A 185 20.43 11.26 5.58
N PHE A 186 21.48 11.83 5.01
CA PHE A 186 21.42 12.59 3.76
C PHE A 186 21.66 11.69 2.54
N LEU A 187 20.70 11.65 1.61
CA LEU A 187 20.78 10.98 0.30
C LEU A 187 20.30 11.96 -0.78
N LYS A 188 20.82 11.85 -2.00
CA LYS A 188 20.28 12.59 -3.15
C LYS A 188 19.03 11.90 -3.70
N ASP A 189 18.15 12.64 -4.38
CA ASP A 189 16.94 12.09 -5.00
C ASP A 189 17.24 10.94 -5.97
N GLU A 190 18.28 11.12 -6.79
CA GLU A 190 18.80 10.11 -7.71
C GLU A 190 19.18 8.81 -6.98
N ASP A 191 19.86 8.95 -5.84
CA ASP A 191 20.33 7.82 -5.03
C ASP A 191 19.16 7.09 -4.35
N ILE A 192 18.13 7.82 -3.90
CA ILE A 192 16.93 7.24 -3.29
C ILE A 192 16.21 6.35 -4.30
N GLY A 193 16.01 6.84 -5.53
CA GLY A 193 15.39 6.06 -6.60
C GLY A 193 16.16 4.78 -6.92
N GLU A 194 17.49 4.89 -7.09
CA GLU A 194 18.34 3.73 -7.33
C GLU A 194 18.32 2.72 -6.19
N LEU A 195 18.41 3.18 -4.95
CA LEU A 195 18.37 2.32 -3.76
C LEU A 195 17.01 1.64 -3.60
N GLN A 196 15.91 2.35 -3.86
CA GLN A 196 14.55 1.81 -3.75
C GLN A 196 14.33 0.63 -4.71
N ILE A 197 14.82 0.76 -5.95
CA ILE A 197 14.79 -0.30 -6.96
C ILE A 197 15.68 -1.46 -6.53
N LYS A 198 16.93 -1.17 -6.15
CA LYS A 198 17.96 -2.19 -5.86
C LYS A 198 17.67 -3.02 -4.61
N MET A 199 16.97 -2.42 -3.64
CA MET A 199 16.69 -3.02 -2.34
C MET A 199 15.25 -3.51 -2.24
N ALA A 200 14.51 -3.58 -3.36
CA ALA A 200 13.14 -4.09 -3.45
C ALA A 200 12.25 -3.59 -2.29
N GLY A 201 12.23 -2.28 -2.07
CA GLY A 201 11.39 -1.64 -1.05
C GLY A 201 11.83 -1.79 0.40
N GLU A 202 13.02 -2.37 0.68
CA GLU A 202 13.58 -2.42 2.04
C GLU A 202 14.35 -1.13 2.43
N LEU A 203 14.49 -0.16 1.52
CA LEU A 203 15.29 1.05 1.74
C LEU A 203 14.95 1.78 3.05
N ASP A 204 13.67 1.95 3.37
CA ASP A 204 13.22 2.58 4.62
C ASP A 204 13.83 1.92 5.87
N ASN A 205 13.94 0.58 5.87
CA ASN A 205 14.56 -0.14 6.98
C ASN A 205 16.04 0.21 7.16
N TYR A 206 16.78 0.32 6.05
CA TYR A 206 18.21 0.64 6.11
C TYR A 206 18.46 2.11 6.42
N ILE A 207 17.59 3.01 5.96
CA ILE A 207 17.59 4.42 6.38
C ILE A 207 17.42 4.51 7.91
N GLU A 208 16.44 3.81 8.49
CA GLU A 208 16.22 3.84 9.93
C GLU A 208 17.36 3.21 10.73
N ARG A 209 17.94 2.11 10.23
CA ARG A 209 19.12 1.48 10.86
C ARG A 209 20.30 2.45 10.87
N LEU A 210 20.58 3.12 9.74
CA LEU A 210 21.69 4.06 9.65
C LEU A 210 21.43 5.28 10.54
N SER A 211 20.21 5.81 10.51
CA SER A 211 19.77 6.93 11.34
C SER A 211 19.99 6.67 12.83
N THR A 212 19.57 5.50 13.31
CA THR A 212 19.74 5.06 14.70
C THR A 212 21.21 4.83 15.06
N TYR A 213 21.98 4.25 14.14
CA TYR A 213 23.41 3.98 14.36
C TYR A 213 24.25 5.26 14.44
N LEU A 214 24.00 6.21 13.55
CA LEU A 214 24.64 7.55 13.58
C LEU A 214 24.36 8.22 14.93
N GLN A 215 23.10 8.20 15.36
CA GLN A 215 22.67 8.83 16.62
C GLN A 215 23.28 8.17 17.86
N SER A 216 23.34 6.84 17.90
CA SER A 216 23.81 6.09 19.08
C SER A 216 25.34 6.03 19.19
N THR A 217 26.06 6.03 18.07
CA THR A 217 27.52 5.87 18.07
C THR A 217 28.29 7.17 17.89
N GLY A 218 27.63 8.25 17.43
CA GLY A 218 28.26 9.52 17.08
C GLY A 218 29.19 9.43 15.86
N LYS A 219 29.23 8.28 15.17
CA LYS A 219 30.01 8.12 13.94
C LYS A 219 29.34 8.87 12.80
N THR A 220 30.14 9.36 11.87
CA THR A 220 29.68 9.96 10.62
C THR A 220 30.25 9.18 9.44
N TYR A 221 29.47 9.09 8.35
CA TYR A 221 29.91 8.44 7.12
C TYR A 221 29.96 9.48 6.00
N ARG A 222 30.98 9.38 5.14
CA ARG A 222 31.14 10.30 4.00
C ARG A 222 30.05 10.13 2.94
N ASP A 223 29.57 8.91 2.77
CA ASP A 223 28.55 8.56 1.78
C ASP A 223 27.56 7.58 2.40
N HIS A 224 26.33 8.07 2.62
CA HIS A 224 25.26 7.28 3.20
C HIS A 224 24.72 6.22 2.21
N LYS A 225 24.73 6.49 0.89
CA LYS A 225 24.34 5.52 -0.13
C LYS A 225 25.28 4.32 -0.11
N ALA A 226 26.58 4.57 -0.13
CA ALA A 226 27.59 3.52 -0.08
C ALA A 226 27.50 2.68 1.22
N THR A 227 27.21 3.35 2.35
CA THR A 227 27.04 2.68 3.64
C THR A 227 25.82 1.77 3.66
N ILE A 228 24.68 2.27 3.18
CA ILE A 228 23.44 1.49 3.05
C ILE A 228 23.65 0.28 2.13
N LEU A 229 24.31 0.47 0.97
CA LEU A 229 24.63 -0.62 0.05
C LEU A 229 25.55 -1.67 0.67
N SER A 230 26.57 -1.24 1.42
CA SER A 230 27.49 -2.15 2.10
C SER A 230 26.76 -3.03 3.11
N TRP A 231 25.86 -2.45 3.91
CA TRP A 231 25.04 -3.20 4.86
C TRP A 231 24.09 -4.15 4.16
N PHE A 232 23.44 -3.68 3.09
CA PHE A 232 22.55 -4.51 2.27
C PHE A 232 23.26 -5.75 1.72
N TYR A 233 24.42 -5.60 1.07
CA TYR A 233 25.13 -6.75 0.51
C TYR A 233 25.67 -7.70 1.58
N LYS A 234 26.10 -7.16 2.73
CA LYS A 234 26.54 -7.97 3.86
C LYS A 234 25.39 -8.82 4.42
N ASP A 235 24.20 -8.25 4.51
CA ASP A 235 23.00 -8.94 5.00
C ASP A 235 22.54 -10.00 3.99
N GLN A 236 22.63 -9.74 2.68
CA GLN A 236 22.32 -10.75 1.65
C GLN A 236 23.34 -11.92 1.64
N GLY A 237 24.62 -11.64 1.82
CA GLY A 237 25.69 -12.66 1.85
C GLY A 237 25.72 -13.51 3.12
N SER A 238 25.05 -13.07 4.20
CA SER A 238 25.01 -13.76 5.49
C SER A 238 23.92 -14.84 5.61
N LYS A 239 23.08 -15.00 4.58
CA LYS A 239 22.16 -16.14 4.46
C LYS A 239 23.00 -17.40 4.24
N LYS A 240 23.30 -18.14 5.32
CA LYS A 240 23.87 -19.49 5.28
C LYS A 240 23.17 -20.30 4.18
N LYS A 241 23.95 -20.91 3.28
CA LYS A 241 23.45 -21.89 2.31
C LYS A 241 22.65 -22.95 3.06
N THR A 242 21.33 -22.91 2.96
CA THR A 242 20.48 -24.02 3.38
C THR A 242 20.68 -25.15 2.39
N ASN A 243 21.02 -26.35 2.85
CA ASN A 243 21.13 -27.59 2.06
C ASN A 243 19.76 -28.08 1.55
N ILE A 244 18.92 -27.18 1.06
CA ILE A 244 17.62 -27.51 0.47
C ILE A 244 17.84 -27.47 -1.04
N PRO A 245 17.74 -28.62 -1.74
CA PRO A 245 17.95 -28.68 -3.18
C PRO A 245 16.98 -27.76 -3.91
N THR A 246 17.48 -27.12 -4.96
CA THR A 246 16.67 -26.30 -5.87
C THR A 246 15.71 -27.18 -6.68
N TRP A 247 14.59 -26.61 -7.16
CA TRP A 247 13.61 -27.32 -8.00
C TRP A 247 14.24 -27.97 -9.27
N GLU A 248 15.36 -27.42 -9.74
CA GLU A 248 16.14 -27.96 -10.87
C GLU A 248 16.95 -29.21 -10.50
N GLU A 249 17.34 -29.37 -9.24
CA GLU A 249 18.02 -30.56 -8.71
C GLU A 249 17.02 -31.69 -8.41
N TYR A 250 15.79 -31.35 -7.99
CA TYR A 250 14.72 -32.34 -7.71
C TYR A 250 14.21 -33.06 -8.97
N ASN A 251 14.21 -32.37 -10.12
CA ASN A 251 13.76 -32.93 -11.40
C ASN A 251 14.84 -33.70 -12.17
N LYS A 252 16.10 -33.66 -11.73
CA LYS A 252 17.15 -34.56 -12.22
C LYS A 252 17.16 -35.78 -11.33
N GLY A 253 16.24 -36.71 -11.58
CA GLY A 253 16.05 -37.95 -10.83
C GLY A 253 17.29 -38.85 -10.78
N VAL A 254 18.26 -38.49 -9.94
CA VAL A 254 19.42 -39.31 -9.59
C VAL A 254 19.72 -39.08 -8.13
N HIS A 255 18.95 -39.70 -7.23
CA HIS A 255 19.47 -40.16 -5.94
C HIS A 255 18.72 -41.45 -5.55
N LEU A 256 19.48 -42.54 -5.72
CA LEU A 256 19.40 -43.91 -5.18
C LEU A 256 18.25 -44.24 -4.22
#